data_AF-A0A661UTS1-F1
#
_entry.id   AF-A0A661UTS1-F1
#
_cell.length_a   1.000
_cell.length_b   1.000
_cell.length_c   1.000
_cell.angle_alpha   90.00
_cell.angle_beta   90.00
_cell.angle_gamma   90.00
#
_symmetry.space_group_name_H-M   'P 1'
#
loop_
_entity.id
_entity.type
_entity.pdbx_description
1 polymer ?
#
loop_
_entity_poly.entity_id
_entity_poly.type
_entity_poly.pdbx_seq_one_letter_code
_entity_poly.pdbx_strand_id
1 'polypeptide(L)'
;MRRRRLRPSLRSVPAVPAWRCGHASALSNLGRLDEAQAELRDLARDNFAIFPRDGDLAISMVLLADVRHAVSDAEIGAQIYELLEPIASGLEVDTGQQAMYYGAADRPIGMLAATMGRWEEAESRFESAIKTDTAMGARPWVAWTKRHYARMLARRAAEGDREKALRLLADALDTAQELGMKLLTDRCLELKLELQGADISNSGASIEAVASLVYAEKPDLRPQAAPDGTVTPLFNDIEGSTAKTEALGDQRWMEVLHEHNAIIKEQLAAHEGFEVKSEGDGFMMAFQSGAVAGVDPLTTSGSDTPTE
;
A
#
# COMPACT_ATOMS: atom_id res chain seq x y z
N MET A 1 -29.99 -38.21 12.23
CA MET A 1 -28.60 -37.91 11.82
C MET A 1 -28.37 -36.39 11.89
N ARG A 2 -27.75 -35.92 12.98
CA ARG A 2 -27.50 -34.48 13.22
C ARG A 2 -26.17 -34.06 12.61
N ARG A 3 -26.19 -33.12 11.66
CA ARG A 3 -25.01 -32.37 11.19
C ARG A 3 -24.46 -31.55 12.37
N ARG A 4 -23.33 -31.95 12.94
CA ARG A 4 -22.64 -31.17 13.98
C ARG A 4 -21.82 -30.08 13.29
N ARG A 5 -22.27 -28.82 13.43
CA ARG A 5 -21.51 -27.63 13.06
C ARG A 5 -20.23 -27.60 13.90
N LEU A 6 -19.08 -27.66 13.25
CA LEU A 6 -17.80 -27.25 13.85
C LEU A 6 -17.43 -25.90 13.21
N ARG A 7 -17.80 -24.81 13.88
CA ARG A 7 -17.04 -23.56 13.81
C ARG A 7 -16.61 -23.25 15.24
N PRO A 8 -15.41 -23.65 15.68
CA PRO A 8 -14.81 -23.01 16.83
C PRO A 8 -14.52 -21.55 16.43
N SER A 9 -14.95 -20.59 17.25
CA SER A 9 -14.45 -19.22 17.11
C SER A 9 -12.95 -19.24 17.35
N LEU A 10 -12.15 -18.57 16.51
CA LEU A 10 -10.68 -18.48 16.67
C LEU A 10 -10.22 -18.02 18.07
N ARG A 11 -11.11 -17.38 18.86
CA ARG A 11 -10.88 -17.07 20.28
C ARG A 11 -10.76 -18.29 21.21
N SER A 12 -11.13 -19.50 20.77
CA SER A 12 -11.16 -20.70 21.62
C SER A 12 -9.94 -21.62 21.46
N VAL A 13 -8.87 -21.17 20.81
CA VAL A 13 -7.56 -21.87 20.82
C VAL A 13 -6.50 -20.94 21.46
N PRO A 14 -6.43 -20.89 22.80
CA PRO A 14 -5.47 -20.03 23.51
C PRO A 14 -4.06 -20.63 23.64
N ALA A 15 -3.82 -21.85 23.15
CA ALA A 15 -2.70 -22.67 23.63
C ALA A 15 -1.39 -22.58 22.84
N VAL A 16 -1.37 -21.94 21.66
CA VAL A 16 -0.15 -21.84 20.85
C VAL A 16 0.13 -20.38 20.49
N PRO A 17 1.09 -19.72 21.18
CA PRO A 17 1.48 -18.33 20.90
C PRO A 17 1.75 -18.06 19.41
N ALA A 18 2.34 -19.01 18.67
CA ALA A 18 2.60 -18.87 17.23
C ALA A 18 1.33 -18.61 16.39
N TRP A 19 0.17 -19.17 16.79
CA TRP A 19 -1.09 -18.97 16.06
C TRP A 19 -1.63 -17.55 16.23
N ARG A 20 -1.36 -16.96 17.39
CA ARG A 20 -1.68 -15.56 17.69
C ARG A 20 -0.79 -14.60 16.87
N CYS A 21 0.46 -14.99 16.58
CA CYS A 21 1.30 -14.24 15.64
C CYS A 21 0.69 -14.23 14.23
N GLY A 22 0.19 -15.38 13.76
CA GLY A 22 -0.51 -15.47 12.48
C GLY A 22 -1.79 -14.61 12.43
N HIS A 23 -2.55 -14.59 13.52
CA HIS A 23 -3.74 -13.74 13.64
C HIS A 23 -3.39 -12.24 13.63
N ALA A 24 -2.38 -11.81 14.41
CA ALA A 24 -1.89 -10.44 14.41
C ALA A 24 -1.39 -10.01 13.01
N SER A 25 -0.69 -10.90 12.30
CA SER A 25 -0.25 -10.67 10.91
C SER A 25 -1.44 -10.49 9.96
N ALA A 26 -2.46 -11.33 10.07
CA ALA A 26 -3.69 -11.20 9.28
C ALA A 26 -4.42 -9.88 9.56
N LEU A 27 -4.52 -9.46 10.83
CA LEU A 27 -5.12 -8.18 11.21
C LEU A 27 -4.36 -7.00 10.59
N SER A 28 -3.02 -7.02 10.65
CA SER A 28 -2.15 -6.01 10.02
C SER A 28 -2.39 -5.92 8.51
N ASN A 29 -2.44 -7.07 7.81
CA ASN A 29 -2.65 -7.11 6.36
C ASN A 29 -4.05 -6.65 5.94
N LEU A 30 -5.04 -6.77 6.82
CA LEU A 30 -6.41 -6.27 6.61
C LEU A 30 -6.59 -4.79 7.01
N GLY A 31 -5.52 -4.11 7.45
CA GLY A 31 -5.57 -2.71 7.89
C GLY A 31 -6.21 -2.50 9.26
N ARG A 32 -6.44 -3.56 10.04
CA ARG A 32 -6.99 -3.49 11.40
C ARG A 32 -5.87 -3.23 12.41
N LEU A 33 -5.21 -2.07 12.25
CA LEU A 33 -3.95 -1.76 12.93
C LEU A 33 -4.08 -1.68 14.46
N ASP A 34 -5.17 -1.13 14.99
CA ASP A 34 -5.40 -1.06 16.45
C ASP A 34 -5.48 -2.44 17.10
N GLU A 35 -6.17 -3.38 16.44
CA GLU A 35 -6.30 -4.76 16.92
C GLU A 35 -4.97 -5.52 16.80
N ALA A 36 -4.25 -5.31 15.69
CA ALA A 36 -2.92 -5.88 15.50
C ALA A 36 -1.93 -5.35 16.57
N GLN A 37 -2.00 -4.07 16.91
CA GLN A 37 -1.17 -3.45 17.94
C GLN A 37 -1.52 -3.98 19.34
N ALA A 38 -2.81 -4.12 19.66
CA ALA A 38 -3.25 -4.70 20.93
C ALA A 38 -2.75 -6.13 21.10
N GLU A 39 -2.83 -6.94 20.05
CA GLU A 39 -2.34 -8.33 20.10
C GLU A 39 -0.81 -8.41 20.17
N LEU A 40 -0.08 -7.57 19.42
CA LEU A 40 1.37 -7.47 19.52
C LEU A 40 1.83 -7.13 20.94
N ARG A 41 1.19 -6.15 21.59
CA ARG A 41 1.50 -5.76 22.97
C ARG A 41 1.22 -6.86 23.99
N ASP A 42 0.14 -7.61 23.80
CA ASP A 42 -0.18 -8.75 24.67
C ASP A 42 0.85 -9.88 24.53
N LEU A 43 1.30 -10.16 23.29
CA LEU A 43 2.32 -11.16 23.00
C LEU A 43 3.73 -10.75 23.48
N ALA A 44 4.02 -9.45 23.49
CA ALA A 44 5.32 -8.90 23.91
C ALA A 44 5.51 -8.80 25.43
N ARG A 45 4.47 -9.08 26.24
CA ARG A 45 4.57 -9.02 27.71
C ARG A 45 5.73 -9.87 28.24
N ASP A 46 6.37 -9.34 29.28
CA ASP A 46 7.50 -9.97 29.97
C ASP A 46 8.61 -10.43 29.02
N ASN A 47 8.90 -9.61 27.99
CA ASN A 47 9.90 -9.90 26.96
C ASN A 47 9.64 -11.23 26.22
N PHE A 48 8.41 -11.39 25.72
CA PHE A 48 7.95 -12.58 25.00
C PHE A 48 8.04 -13.88 25.83
N ALA A 49 7.91 -13.81 27.16
CA ALA A 49 8.03 -14.96 28.06
C ALA A 49 7.04 -16.11 27.75
N ILE A 50 5.93 -15.81 27.08
CA ILE A 50 4.94 -16.80 26.68
C ILE A 50 5.45 -17.76 25.60
N PHE A 51 6.51 -17.40 24.85
CA PHE A 51 7.04 -18.21 23.77
C PHE A 51 8.10 -19.20 24.29
N PRO A 52 7.94 -20.51 24.04
CA PRO A 52 9.01 -21.47 24.24
C PRO A 52 10.28 -21.05 23.48
N ARG A 53 11.46 -21.35 24.04
CA ARG A 53 12.75 -21.11 23.39
C ARG A 53 13.15 -22.29 22.51
N ASP A 54 12.30 -22.58 21.52
CA ASP A 54 12.47 -23.66 20.54
C ASP A 54 12.44 -23.12 19.10
N GLY A 55 12.39 -24.00 18.10
CA GLY A 55 12.43 -23.62 16.69
C GLY A 55 11.26 -22.73 16.23
N ASP A 56 10.12 -22.77 16.92
CA ASP A 56 8.94 -21.97 16.56
C ASP A 56 9.07 -20.49 16.99
N LEU A 57 10.06 -20.18 17.84
CA LEU A 57 10.35 -18.81 18.27
C LEU A 57 10.76 -17.94 17.09
N ALA A 58 11.64 -18.42 16.21
CA ALA A 58 12.09 -17.66 15.04
C ALA A 58 10.91 -17.26 14.14
N ILE A 59 10.03 -18.22 13.83
CA ILE A 59 8.84 -18.00 13.00
C ILE A 59 7.93 -16.94 13.64
N SER A 60 7.69 -17.09 14.94
CA SER A 60 6.85 -16.16 15.71
C SER A 60 7.42 -14.76 15.68
N MET A 61 8.72 -14.60 15.88
CA MET A 61 9.38 -13.30 15.88
C MET A 61 9.40 -12.65 14.47
N VAL A 62 9.55 -13.43 13.39
CA VAL A 62 9.43 -12.91 12.01
C VAL A 62 8.04 -12.35 11.74
N LEU A 63 6.98 -13.09 12.08
CA LEU A 63 5.60 -12.62 11.91
C LEU A 63 5.33 -11.35 12.72
N LEU A 64 5.82 -11.30 13.96
CA LEU A 64 5.64 -10.12 14.82
C LEU A 64 6.49 -8.93 14.37
N ALA A 65 7.64 -9.15 13.72
CA ALA A 65 8.40 -8.07 13.10
C ALA A 65 7.61 -7.38 11.98
N ASP A 66 6.88 -8.15 11.17
CA ASP A 66 6.00 -7.61 10.11
C ASP A 66 4.80 -6.84 10.69
N VAL A 67 4.18 -7.38 11.75
CA VAL A 67 3.12 -6.68 12.48
C VAL A 67 3.64 -5.37 13.06
N ARG A 68 4.78 -5.42 13.75
CA ARG A 68 5.45 -4.27 14.35
C ARG A 68 5.90 -3.26 13.29
N HIS A 69 6.22 -3.67 12.07
CA HIS A 69 6.52 -2.72 11.00
C HIS A 69 5.26 -1.95 10.55
N ALA A 70 4.10 -2.56 10.64
CA ALA A 70 2.83 -1.92 10.29
C ALA A 70 2.27 -1.03 11.42
N VAL A 71 2.69 -1.21 12.67
CA VAL A 71 2.20 -0.43 13.83
C VAL A 71 3.34 0.34 14.51
N SER A 72 3.15 1.61 14.86
CA SER A 72 4.23 2.45 15.40
C SER A 72 4.53 2.15 16.88
N ASP A 73 5.43 1.19 17.17
CA ASP A 73 5.89 0.88 18.54
C ASP A 73 7.41 0.57 18.58
N ALA A 74 8.23 1.48 19.12
CA ALA A 74 9.70 1.40 19.07
C ALA A 74 10.30 0.36 20.03
N GLU A 75 9.75 0.22 21.23
CA GLU A 75 10.31 -0.59 22.31
C GLU A 75 10.23 -2.09 21.99
N ILE A 76 9.09 -2.54 21.47
CA ILE A 76 8.88 -3.93 21.06
C ILE A 76 9.84 -4.33 19.93
N GLY A 77 10.20 -3.39 19.05
CA GLY A 77 11.14 -3.65 17.97
C GLY A 77 12.53 -4.07 18.46
N ALA A 78 13.01 -3.46 19.54
CA ALA A 78 14.30 -3.81 20.13
C ALA A 78 14.32 -5.23 20.70
N GLN A 79 13.26 -5.61 21.41
CA GLN A 79 13.12 -6.95 21.98
C GLN A 79 13.07 -8.04 20.90
N ILE A 80 12.31 -7.82 19.82
CA ILE A 80 12.27 -8.77 18.69
C ILE A 80 13.65 -8.93 18.05
N TYR A 81 14.40 -7.84 17.91
CA TYR A 81 15.75 -7.87 17.32
C TYR A 81 16.71 -8.70 18.17
N GLU A 82 16.77 -8.46 19.48
CA GLU A 82 17.64 -9.21 20.40
C GLU A 82 17.34 -10.71 20.39
N LEU A 83 16.08 -11.10 20.18
CA LEU A 83 15.68 -12.50 20.08
C LEU A 83 16.00 -13.13 18.72
N LEU A 84 15.95 -12.36 17.62
CA LEU A 84 16.21 -12.87 16.27
C LEU A 84 17.70 -12.90 15.92
N GLU A 85 18.49 -11.94 16.39
CA GLU A 85 19.91 -11.80 16.00
C GLU A 85 20.73 -13.09 16.21
N PRO A 86 20.67 -13.77 17.37
CA PRO A 86 21.45 -15.00 17.59
C PRO A 86 20.98 -16.17 16.72
N ILE A 87 19.73 -16.13 16.27
CA ILE A 87 19.07 -17.24 15.55
C ILE A 87 19.20 -17.05 14.03
N ALA A 88 19.28 -15.83 13.53
CA ALA A 88 19.19 -15.56 12.10
C ALA A 88 20.50 -15.76 11.32
N SER A 89 21.64 -15.96 11.98
CA SER A 89 22.91 -16.18 11.28
C SER A 89 22.89 -17.51 10.52
N GLY A 90 22.48 -17.45 9.25
CA GLY A 90 22.49 -18.59 8.32
C GLY A 90 21.23 -19.46 8.30
N LEU A 91 20.11 -19.01 8.87
CA LEU A 91 18.85 -19.77 8.89
C LEU A 91 17.82 -19.24 7.88
N GLU A 92 17.36 -20.15 7.03
CA GLU A 92 16.10 -20.03 6.29
C GLU A 92 14.95 -20.28 7.28
N VAL A 93 13.91 -19.43 7.28
CA VAL A 93 12.75 -19.62 8.17
C VAL A 93 11.77 -20.56 7.49
N ASP A 94 11.98 -21.85 7.69
CA ASP A 94 11.09 -22.94 7.28
C ASP A 94 10.12 -23.29 8.42
N THR A 95 8.81 -23.21 8.19
CA THR A 95 7.84 -23.73 9.15
C THR A 95 7.92 -25.25 9.19
N GLY A 96 8.11 -25.82 10.38
CA GLY A 96 8.36 -27.25 10.61
C GLY A 96 7.81 -28.22 9.55
N GLN A 97 8.71 -29.06 9.01
CA GLN A 97 8.43 -30.16 8.07
C GLN A 97 7.55 -29.73 6.87
N GLN A 98 8.10 -28.88 6.00
CA GLN A 98 7.67 -28.67 4.60
C GLN A 98 6.28 -28.04 4.35
N ALA A 99 6.01 -26.81 4.81
CA ALA A 99 4.77 -26.15 4.37
C ALA A 99 4.85 -24.68 3.96
N MET A 100 5.67 -23.82 4.58
CA MET A 100 5.70 -22.39 4.25
C MET A 100 7.08 -21.75 4.48
N TYR A 101 7.59 -21.10 3.42
CA TYR A 101 8.77 -20.26 3.45
C TYR A 101 8.37 -18.80 3.67
N TYR A 102 8.87 -18.15 4.73
CA TYR A 102 8.51 -16.78 5.14
C TYR A 102 9.55 -15.70 4.78
N GLY A 103 10.42 -16.00 3.80
CA GLY A 103 11.52 -15.13 3.41
C GLY A 103 12.75 -15.30 4.31
N ALA A 104 13.87 -14.73 3.88
CA ALA A 104 15.11 -14.80 4.62
C ALA A 104 15.00 -14.05 5.96
N ALA A 105 15.54 -14.65 7.04
CA ALA A 105 15.54 -14.05 8.39
C ALA A 105 16.25 -12.68 8.47
N ASP A 106 17.17 -12.42 7.54
CA ASP A 106 17.85 -11.13 7.43
C ASP A 106 16.89 -9.98 7.07
N ARG A 107 15.75 -10.23 6.40
CA ARG A 107 14.76 -9.19 6.07
C ARG A 107 14.18 -8.52 7.33
N PRO A 108 13.56 -9.26 8.27
CA PRO A 108 13.04 -8.66 9.50
C PRO A 108 14.16 -8.05 10.36
N ILE A 109 15.37 -8.61 10.37
CA ILE A 109 16.51 -7.98 11.07
C ILE A 109 16.85 -6.63 10.45
N GLY A 110 16.92 -6.53 9.11
CA GLY A 110 17.15 -5.27 8.42
C GLY A 110 16.07 -4.22 8.73
N MET A 111 14.81 -4.64 8.80
CA MET A 111 13.69 -3.78 9.19
C MET A 111 13.84 -3.24 10.61
N LEU A 112 14.24 -4.10 11.56
CA LEU A 112 14.41 -3.71 12.96
C LEU A 112 15.65 -2.84 13.15
N ALA A 113 16.79 -3.18 12.54
CA ALA A 113 18.00 -2.35 12.52
C ALA A 113 17.72 -0.93 12.00
N ALA A 114 16.92 -0.81 10.93
CA ALA A 114 16.49 0.48 10.39
C ALA A 114 15.62 1.30 11.36
N THR A 115 14.91 0.66 12.28
CA THR A 115 14.14 1.38 13.31
C THR A 115 15.03 1.93 14.42
N MET A 116 16.18 1.30 14.64
CA MET A 116 17.21 1.72 15.60
C MET A 116 18.22 2.72 15.02
N GLY A 117 18.06 3.12 13.76
CA GLY A 117 19.02 3.99 13.07
C GLY A 117 20.36 3.32 12.72
N ARG A 118 20.42 1.98 12.75
CA ARG A 118 21.61 1.20 12.36
C ARG A 118 21.61 0.98 10.85
N TRP A 119 21.89 2.04 10.11
CA TRP A 119 21.65 2.10 8.67
C TRP A 119 22.51 1.14 7.85
N GLU A 120 23.81 1.09 8.13
CA GLU A 120 24.77 0.24 7.42
C GLU A 120 24.48 -1.24 7.67
N GLU A 121 24.11 -1.57 8.90
CA GLU A 121 23.69 -2.92 9.28
C GLU A 121 22.40 -3.30 8.54
N ALA A 122 21.40 -2.42 8.54
CA ALA A 122 20.13 -2.65 7.86
C ALA A 122 20.32 -2.89 6.36
N GLU A 123 21.14 -2.08 5.70
CA GLU A 123 21.52 -2.21 4.29
C GLU A 123 22.16 -3.57 4.00
N SER A 124 23.18 -3.96 4.77
CA SER A 124 23.84 -5.27 4.64
C SER A 124 22.85 -6.43 4.80
N ARG A 125 21.92 -6.34 5.75
CA ARG A 125 20.89 -7.35 6.00
C ARG A 125 19.89 -7.45 4.86
N PHE A 126 19.42 -6.33 4.31
CA PHE A 126 18.53 -6.37 3.15
C PHE A 126 19.19 -6.98 1.91
N GLU A 127 20.46 -6.68 1.66
CA GLU A 127 21.21 -7.25 0.54
C GLU A 127 21.44 -8.75 0.69
N SER A 128 21.76 -9.21 1.91
CA SER A 128 21.84 -10.64 2.24
C SER A 128 20.50 -11.35 2.05
N ALA A 129 19.40 -10.76 2.52
CA ALA A 129 18.06 -11.31 2.35
C ALA A 129 17.66 -11.46 0.87
N ILE A 130 17.89 -10.42 0.05
CA ILE A 130 17.64 -10.47 -1.41
C ILE A 130 18.45 -11.60 -2.06
N LYS A 131 19.73 -11.74 -1.71
CA LYS A 131 20.59 -12.80 -2.26
C LYS A 131 20.05 -14.19 -1.93
N THR A 132 19.69 -14.41 -0.66
CA THR A 132 19.16 -15.68 -0.16
C THR A 132 17.81 -16.03 -0.80
N ASP A 133 16.86 -15.10 -0.79
CA ASP A 133 15.53 -15.28 -1.42
C ASP A 133 15.64 -15.53 -2.93
N THR A 134 16.59 -14.87 -3.61
CA THR A 134 16.82 -15.04 -5.05
C THR A 134 17.37 -16.44 -5.35
N ALA A 135 18.32 -16.94 -4.55
CA ALA A 135 18.89 -18.27 -4.71
C ALA A 135 17.84 -19.38 -4.54
N MET A 136 16.84 -19.15 -3.68
CA MET A 136 15.70 -20.04 -3.49
C MET A 136 14.59 -19.90 -4.55
N GLY A 137 14.68 -18.92 -5.45
CA GLY A 137 13.59 -18.62 -6.39
C GLY A 137 12.35 -18.03 -5.74
N ALA A 138 12.46 -17.52 -4.51
CA ALA A 138 11.37 -16.97 -3.71
C ALA A 138 11.01 -15.53 -4.13
N ARG A 139 10.58 -15.37 -5.39
CA ARG A 139 10.30 -14.06 -6.01
C ARG A 139 9.39 -13.12 -5.18
N PRO A 140 8.29 -13.59 -4.54
CA PRO A 140 7.47 -12.73 -3.69
C PRO A 140 8.25 -12.09 -2.53
N TRP A 141 9.18 -12.84 -1.94
CA TRP A 141 9.96 -12.37 -0.78
C TRP A 141 11.07 -11.41 -1.19
N VAL A 142 11.70 -11.61 -2.34
CA VAL A 142 12.59 -10.61 -2.94
C VAL A 142 11.86 -9.26 -3.09
N ALA A 143 10.63 -9.26 -3.62
CA ALA A 143 9.87 -8.04 -3.83
C ALA A 143 9.49 -7.33 -2.52
N TRP A 144 9.05 -8.08 -1.50
CA TRP A 144 8.82 -7.51 -0.16
C TRP A 144 10.09 -6.90 0.44
N THR A 145 11.22 -7.62 0.38
CA THR A 145 12.51 -7.15 0.88
C THR A 145 12.93 -5.85 0.20
N LYS A 146 12.81 -5.75 -1.14
CA LYS A 146 13.10 -4.53 -1.90
C LYS A 146 12.24 -3.34 -1.46
N ARG A 147 10.94 -3.55 -1.21
CA ARG A 147 10.05 -2.49 -0.68
C ARG A 147 10.48 -2.02 0.71
N HIS A 148 10.81 -2.94 1.62
CA HIS A 148 11.27 -2.57 2.97
C HIS A 148 12.62 -1.84 2.94
N TYR A 149 13.52 -2.27 2.06
CA TYR A 149 14.79 -1.61 1.83
C TYR A 149 14.59 -0.18 1.29
N ALA A 150 13.73 0.01 0.29
CA ALA A 150 13.37 1.33 -0.20
C ALA A 150 12.80 2.24 0.89
N ARG A 151 11.97 1.71 1.80
CA ARG A 151 11.44 2.45 2.96
C ARG A 151 12.55 2.88 3.93
N MET A 152 13.56 2.04 4.15
CA MET A 152 14.72 2.39 4.97
C MET A 152 15.53 3.51 4.32
N LEU A 153 15.85 3.40 3.03
CA LEU A 153 16.56 4.43 2.27
C LEU A 153 15.81 5.77 2.28
N ALA A 154 14.49 5.75 2.14
CA ALA A 154 13.64 6.94 2.26
C ALA A 154 13.77 7.63 3.63
N ARG A 155 13.92 6.85 4.71
CA ARG A 155 14.10 7.38 6.07
C ARG A 155 15.53 7.87 6.35
N ARG A 156 16.54 7.19 5.78
CA ARG A 156 17.94 7.57 5.91
C ARG A 156 18.24 8.87 5.17
N ALA A 157 17.64 9.04 3.99
CA ALA A 157 17.70 10.25 3.17
C ALA A 157 19.14 10.74 2.88
N ALA A 158 20.10 9.82 2.73
CA ALA A 158 21.46 10.14 2.30
C ALA A 158 21.52 10.41 0.78
N GLU A 159 22.63 10.96 0.32
CA GLU A 159 22.88 11.18 -1.11
C GLU A 159 22.79 9.84 -1.89
N GLY A 160 22.00 9.82 -2.96
CA GLY A 160 21.76 8.61 -3.77
C GLY A 160 20.69 7.64 -3.23
N ASP A 161 20.23 7.78 -1.98
CA ASP A 161 19.22 6.90 -1.39
C ASP A 161 17.89 6.94 -2.15
N ARG A 162 17.45 8.14 -2.54
CA ARG A 162 16.21 8.34 -3.29
C ARG A 162 16.24 7.58 -4.61
N GLU A 163 17.33 7.65 -5.35
CA GLU A 163 17.49 6.96 -6.63
C GLU A 163 17.51 5.43 -6.45
N LYS A 164 18.28 4.94 -5.45
CA LYS A 164 18.32 3.50 -5.11
C LYS A 164 16.95 2.99 -4.67
N ALA A 165 16.23 3.75 -3.85
CA ALA A 165 14.88 3.41 -3.39
C ALA A 165 13.88 3.33 -4.54
N LEU A 166 13.88 4.29 -5.47
CA LEU A 166 13.00 4.28 -6.64
C LEU A 166 13.27 3.08 -7.56
N ARG A 167 14.54 2.71 -7.77
CA ARG A 167 14.91 1.50 -8.53
C ARG A 167 14.41 0.22 -7.85
N LEU A 168 14.61 0.10 -6.53
CA LEU A 168 14.12 -1.05 -5.77
C LEU A 168 12.57 -1.16 -5.81
N LEU A 169 11.87 -0.03 -5.79
CA LEU A 169 10.42 0.00 -5.90
C LEU A 169 9.90 -0.38 -7.28
N ALA A 170 10.56 0.07 -8.36
CA ALA A 170 10.22 -0.33 -9.72
C ALA A 170 10.29 -1.86 -9.87
N ASP A 171 11.43 -2.46 -9.48
CA ASP A 171 11.60 -3.91 -9.53
C ASP A 171 10.55 -4.68 -8.69
N ALA A 172 10.22 -4.15 -7.51
CA ALA A 172 9.23 -4.75 -6.62
C ALA A 172 7.80 -4.64 -7.19
N LEU A 173 7.47 -3.51 -7.84
CA LEU A 173 6.19 -3.29 -8.50
C LEU A 173 5.99 -4.25 -9.66
N ASP A 174 6.99 -4.40 -10.53
CA ASP A 174 6.93 -5.31 -11.67
C ASP A 174 6.63 -6.74 -11.19
N THR A 175 7.40 -7.21 -10.20
CA THR A 175 7.19 -8.54 -9.61
C THR A 175 5.82 -8.67 -8.95
N ALA A 176 5.37 -7.64 -8.22
CA ALA A 176 4.08 -7.67 -7.54
C ALA A 176 2.91 -7.69 -8.52
N GLN A 177 2.98 -6.94 -9.62
CA GLN A 177 1.96 -6.90 -10.66
C GLN A 177 1.89 -8.22 -11.42
N GLU A 178 3.04 -8.77 -11.83
CA GLU A 178 3.12 -10.08 -12.49
C GLU A 178 2.51 -11.21 -11.65
N LEU A 179 2.68 -11.14 -10.32
CA LEU A 179 2.20 -12.16 -9.38
C LEU A 179 0.81 -11.84 -8.77
N GLY A 180 0.18 -10.72 -9.15
CA GLY A 180 -1.13 -10.31 -8.62
C GLY A 180 -1.12 -9.94 -7.12
N MET A 181 0.02 -9.51 -6.58
CA MET A 181 0.21 -9.20 -5.16
C MET A 181 -0.30 -7.81 -4.77
N LYS A 182 -1.63 -7.62 -4.80
CA LYS A 182 -2.29 -6.31 -4.60
C LYS A 182 -1.75 -5.50 -3.40
N LEU A 183 -1.62 -6.13 -2.23
CA LEU A 183 -1.13 -5.44 -1.03
C LEU A 183 0.29 -4.87 -1.20
N LEU A 184 1.16 -5.61 -1.89
CA LEU A 184 2.53 -5.15 -2.16
C LEU A 184 2.52 -4.04 -3.22
N THR A 185 1.70 -4.17 -4.27
CA THR A 185 1.50 -3.12 -5.27
C THR A 185 1.08 -1.80 -4.62
N ASP A 186 0.02 -1.81 -3.81
CA ASP A 186 -0.50 -0.62 -3.13
C ASP A 186 0.60 0.02 -2.24
N ARG A 187 1.32 -0.79 -1.45
CA ARG A 187 2.40 -0.33 -0.56
C ARG A 187 3.66 0.18 -1.26
N CYS A 188 3.91 -0.26 -2.49
CA CYS A 188 5.03 0.24 -3.29
C CYS A 188 4.67 1.57 -3.96
N LEU A 189 3.44 1.70 -4.48
CA LEU A 189 2.95 2.94 -5.06
C LEU A 189 2.91 4.06 -4.02
N GLU A 190 2.37 3.78 -2.83
CA GLU A 190 2.35 4.71 -1.71
C GLU A 190 3.74 5.31 -1.43
N LEU A 191 4.75 4.46 -1.22
CA LEU A 191 6.10 4.92 -0.94
C LEU A 191 6.76 5.62 -2.14
N LYS A 192 6.44 5.21 -3.37
CA LYS A 192 6.96 5.85 -4.58
C LYS A 192 6.46 7.30 -4.69
N LEU A 193 5.18 7.53 -4.41
CA LEU A 193 4.58 8.87 -4.38
C LEU A 193 5.22 9.74 -3.29
N GLU A 194 5.36 9.21 -2.06
CA GLU A 194 6.07 9.92 -0.98
C GLU A 194 7.49 10.33 -1.39
N LEU A 195 8.24 9.39 -1.98
CA LEU A 195 9.62 9.62 -2.42
C LEU A 195 9.71 10.58 -3.60
N GLN A 196 8.68 10.71 -4.43
CA GLN A 196 8.67 11.66 -5.53
C GLN A 196 8.43 13.10 -5.07
N GLY A 197 8.15 13.31 -3.77
CA GLY A 197 7.85 14.62 -3.23
C GLY A 197 6.42 15.05 -3.57
N ALA A 198 5.53 14.07 -3.74
CA ALA A 198 4.10 14.36 -3.74
C ALA A 198 3.72 14.77 -2.32
N ASP A 199 3.86 16.06 -2.06
CA ASP A 199 3.16 16.70 -0.97
C ASP A 199 1.68 16.39 -1.15
N ILE A 200 1.03 15.76 -0.17
CA ILE A 200 -0.42 15.52 -0.20
C ILE A 200 -1.16 16.87 -0.23
N SER A 201 -0.49 17.98 0.09
CA SER A 201 -0.98 19.35 -0.13
C SER A 201 -0.54 20.03 -1.43
N ASN A 202 0.34 19.43 -2.25
CA ASN A 202 0.70 19.99 -3.54
C ASN A 202 1.24 18.93 -4.50
N SER A 203 0.35 18.16 -5.11
CA SER A 203 0.59 17.49 -6.38
C SER A 203 -0.68 17.58 -7.18
N GLY A 204 -0.63 18.51 -8.13
CA GLY A 204 -1.75 18.90 -8.96
C GLY A 204 -2.37 17.69 -9.64
N ALA A 205 -3.69 17.79 -9.78
CA ALA A 205 -4.26 17.67 -11.10
C ALA A 205 -3.87 16.37 -11.83
N SER A 206 -4.19 15.23 -11.20
CA SER A 206 -4.06 13.93 -11.83
C SER A 206 -5.08 12.94 -11.30
N ILE A 207 -5.47 12.00 -12.16
CA ILE A 207 -6.32 10.85 -11.83
C ILE A 207 -5.79 10.07 -10.62
N GLU A 208 -4.47 9.96 -10.48
CA GLU A 208 -3.83 9.22 -9.38
C GLU A 208 -4.04 9.89 -8.01
N ALA A 209 -4.02 11.23 -7.96
CA ALA A 209 -4.28 11.99 -6.73
C ALA A 209 -5.73 11.78 -6.26
N VAL A 210 -6.68 11.88 -7.19
CA VAL A 210 -8.10 11.68 -6.89
C VAL A 210 -8.39 10.23 -6.50
N ALA A 211 -7.83 9.26 -7.23
CA ALA A 211 -7.97 7.84 -6.89
C ALA A 211 -7.44 7.55 -5.47
N SER A 212 -6.31 8.14 -5.10
CA SER A 212 -5.72 8.00 -3.77
C SER A 212 -6.63 8.55 -2.67
N LEU A 213 -7.21 9.75 -2.86
CA LEU A 213 -8.17 10.35 -1.91
C LEU A 213 -9.41 9.47 -1.74
N VAL A 214 -9.92 8.89 -2.83
CA VAL A 214 -11.09 8.01 -2.81
C VAL A 214 -10.79 6.72 -2.06
N TYR A 215 -9.60 6.13 -2.23
CA TYR A 215 -9.19 4.94 -1.47
C TYR A 215 -9.05 5.23 0.03
N ALA A 216 -8.61 6.43 0.40
CA ALA A 216 -8.47 6.85 1.78
C ALA A 216 -9.83 7.12 2.44
N GLU A 217 -10.71 7.88 1.79
CA GLU A 217 -12.00 8.31 2.36
C GLU A 217 -13.11 7.26 2.22
N LYS A 218 -13.01 6.37 1.23
CA LYS A 218 -14.02 5.34 0.90
C LYS A 218 -15.46 5.89 0.90
N PRO A 219 -15.76 6.85 0.01
CA PRO A 219 -17.08 7.47 -0.05
C PRO A 219 -18.17 6.44 -0.29
N ASP A 220 -19.33 6.63 0.36
CA ASP A 220 -20.48 5.76 0.20
C ASP A 220 -21.20 6.08 -1.12
N LEU A 221 -21.02 5.19 -2.12
CA LEU A 221 -21.61 5.31 -3.44
C LEU A 221 -22.99 4.64 -3.58
N ARG A 222 -23.52 4.04 -2.50
CA ARG A 222 -24.82 3.34 -2.53
C ARG A 222 -25.99 4.26 -2.92
N PRO A 223 -26.05 5.54 -2.51
CA PRO A 223 -27.11 6.44 -2.97
C PRO A 223 -27.08 6.70 -4.48
N GLN A 224 -25.93 6.50 -5.13
CA GLN A 224 -25.69 6.77 -6.54
C GLN A 224 -25.68 5.49 -7.40
N ALA A 225 -25.96 4.33 -6.80
CA ALA A 225 -26.07 3.07 -7.53
C ALA A 225 -27.38 3.00 -8.31
N ALA A 226 -27.34 2.33 -9.47
CA ALA A 226 -28.54 1.92 -10.17
C ALA A 226 -29.42 1.01 -9.31
N PRO A 227 -30.70 0.80 -9.68
CA PRO A 227 -31.61 -0.09 -8.95
C PRO A 227 -31.09 -1.52 -8.74
N ASP A 228 -30.17 -1.98 -9.59
CA ASP A 228 -29.50 -3.28 -9.50
C ASP A 228 -28.21 -3.27 -8.64
N GLY A 229 -27.83 -2.12 -8.11
CA GLY A 229 -26.62 -1.92 -7.32
C GLY A 229 -25.37 -1.57 -8.13
N THR A 230 -25.47 -1.41 -9.45
CA THR A 230 -24.33 -1.08 -10.31
C THR A 230 -23.94 0.40 -10.20
N VAL A 231 -22.64 0.68 -10.11
CA VAL A 231 -22.06 2.03 -10.19
C VAL A 231 -20.98 2.02 -11.26
N THR A 232 -21.01 2.99 -12.18
CA THR A 232 -19.96 3.19 -13.19
C THR A 232 -19.09 4.37 -12.78
N PRO A 233 -17.86 4.14 -12.27
CA PRO A 233 -16.92 5.22 -12.01
C PRO A 233 -16.23 5.70 -13.29
N LEU A 234 -16.02 7.00 -13.41
CA LEU A 234 -15.21 7.65 -14.46
C LEU A 234 -14.18 8.56 -13.79
N PHE A 235 -12.95 8.53 -14.30
CA PHE A 235 -11.89 9.43 -13.87
C PHE A 235 -11.46 10.30 -15.05
N ASN A 236 -11.25 11.59 -14.79
CA ASN A 236 -10.85 12.55 -15.82
C ASN A 236 -9.83 13.54 -15.23
N ASP A 237 -8.82 13.91 -16.02
CA ASP A 237 -7.85 14.97 -15.74
C ASP A 237 -7.42 15.64 -17.06
N ILE A 238 -6.61 16.71 -16.99
CA ILE A 238 -6.00 17.34 -18.18
C ILE A 238 -4.66 16.66 -18.44
N GLU A 239 -4.53 16.05 -19.62
CA GLU A 239 -3.27 15.46 -20.06
C GLU A 239 -2.13 16.51 -20.08
N GLY A 240 -1.03 16.22 -19.39
CA GLY A 240 0.15 17.07 -19.35
C GLY A 240 -0.04 18.37 -18.55
N SER A 241 -0.95 18.38 -17.57
CA SER A 241 -1.27 19.52 -16.70
C SER A 241 -0.05 20.21 -16.08
N THR A 242 0.96 19.46 -15.64
CA THR A 242 2.20 20.00 -15.08
C THR A 242 3.00 20.83 -16.09
N ALA A 243 3.20 20.30 -17.30
CA ALA A 243 3.93 21.02 -18.35
C ALA A 243 3.16 22.25 -18.85
N LYS A 244 1.81 22.17 -18.85
CA LYS A 244 0.94 23.30 -19.20
C LYS A 244 0.98 24.40 -18.14
N THR A 245 1.04 24.03 -16.85
CA THR A 245 1.20 24.99 -15.74
C THR A 245 2.49 25.79 -15.91
N GLU A 246 3.61 25.12 -16.17
CA GLU A 246 4.91 25.78 -16.37
C GLU A 246 4.94 26.67 -17.62
N ALA A 247 4.29 26.25 -18.70
CA ALA A 247 4.27 26.98 -19.96
C ALA A 247 3.34 28.20 -19.95
N LEU A 248 2.19 28.11 -19.27
CA LEU A 248 1.17 29.16 -19.22
C LEU A 248 1.36 30.13 -18.05
N GLY A 249 2.07 29.69 -17.00
CA GLY A 249 2.17 30.40 -15.72
C GLY A 249 0.87 30.33 -14.91
N ASP A 250 1.00 30.49 -13.60
CA ASP A 250 -0.06 30.22 -12.61
C ASP A 250 -1.39 30.92 -12.93
N GLN A 251 -1.37 32.20 -13.30
CA GLN A 251 -2.60 32.97 -13.49
C GLN A 251 -3.41 32.50 -14.71
N ARG A 252 -2.74 32.21 -15.82
CA ARG A 252 -3.37 31.73 -17.06
C ARG A 252 -3.81 30.27 -16.91
N TRP A 253 -3.05 29.48 -16.17
CA TRP A 253 -3.40 28.11 -15.85
C TRP A 253 -4.66 28.04 -14.96
N MET A 254 -4.79 28.94 -13.98
CA MET A 254 -6.00 29.02 -13.14
C MET A 254 -7.26 29.36 -13.94
N GLU A 255 -7.16 30.18 -15.00
CA GLU A 255 -8.29 30.45 -15.90
C GLU A 255 -8.72 29.17 -16.64
N VAL A 256 -7.75 28.41 -17.17
CA VAL A 256 -8.00 27.13 -17.85
C VAL A 256 -8.61 26.10 -16.91
N LEU A 257 -8.11 25.99 -15.68
CA LEU A 257 -8.67 25.11 -14.66
C LEU A 257 -10.11 25.46 -14.31
N HIS A 258 -10.42 26.75 -14.16
CA HIS A 258 -11.79 27.16 -13.88
C HIS A 258 -12.75 26.81 -15.02
N GLU A 259 -12.33 27.01 -16.27
CA GLU A 259 -13.14 26.67 -17.44
C GLU A 259 -13.32 25.15 -17.57
N HIS A 260 -12.26 24.37 -17.40
CA HIS A 260 -12.32 22.91 -17.37
C HIS A 260 -13.30 22.39 -16.32
N ASN A 261 -13.17 22.87 -15.07
CA ASN A 261 -14.04 22.44 -13.97
C ASN A 261 -15.51 22.85 -14.22
N ALA A 262 -15.75 23.98 -14.87
CA ALA A 262 -17.10 24.40 -15.23
C ALA A 262 -17.73 23.47 -16.28
N ILE A 263 -16.97 23.10 -17.32
CA ILE A 263 -17.42 22.17 -18.37
C ILE A 263 -17.74 20.80 -17.75
N ILE A 264 -16.88 20.25 -16.90
CA ILE A 264 -17.11 18.95 -16.26
C ILE A 264 -18.38 18.97 -15.42
N LYS A 265 -18.61 20.02 -14.64
CA LYS A 265 -19.82 20.18 -13.82
C LYS A 265 -21.08 20.33 -14.65
N GLU A 266 -21.00 21.04 -15.78
CA GLU A 266 -22.10 21.14 -16.74
C GLU A 266 -22.45 19.77 -17.34
N GLN A 267 -21.44 19.01 -17.78
CA GLN A 267 -21.65 17.67 -18.32
C GLN A 267 -22.21 16.71 -17.28
N LEU A 268 -21.71 16.75 -16.04
CA LEU A 268 -22.27 15.97 -14.93
C LEU A 268 -23.75 16.24 -14.72
N ALA A 269 -24.16 17.52 -14.72
CA ALA A 269 -25.55 17.90 -14.55
C ALA A 269 -26.43 17.44 -15.73
N ALA A 270 -25.93 17.55 -16.98
CA ALA A 270 -26.65 17.13 -18.18
C ALA A 270 -26.87 15.61 -18.25
N HIS A 271 -25.97 14.84 -17.65
CA HIS A 271 -25.90 13.39 -17.76
C HIS A 271 -26.31 12.65 -16.47
N GLU A 272 -26.95 13.35 -15.53
CA GLU A 272 -27.34 12.81 -14.21
C GLU A 272 -26.17 12.11 -13.48
N GLY A 273 -24.95 12.59 -13.73
CA GLY A 273 -23.74 12.12 -13.08
C GLY A 273 -23.54 12.78 -11.73
N PHE A 274 -22.78 12.11 -10.86
CA PHE A 274 -22.44 12.61 -9.54
C PHE A 274 -20.93 12.83 -9.40
N GLU A 275 -20.53 14.01 -8.95
CA GLU A 275 -19.15 14.28 -8.53
C GLU A 275 -18.88 13.56 -7.20
N VAL A 276 -18.00 12.55 -7.23
CA VAL A 276 -17.57 11.83 -6.02
C VAL A 276 -16.50 12.63 -5.30
N LYS A 277 -15.51 13.13 -6.05
CA LYS A 277 -14.38 13.90 -5.54
C LYS A 277 -13.71 14.68 -6.68
N SER A 278 -13.14 15.84 -6.37
CA SER A 278 -12.29 16.62 -7.30
C SER A 278 -11.03 17.11 -6.60
N GLU A 279 -9.89 17.14 -7.29
CA GLU A 279 -8.61 17.72 -6.82
C GLU A 279 -7.83 18.31 -8.01
N GLY A 280 -7.60 19.63 -8.03
CA GLY A 280 -6.99 20.30 -9.19
C GLY A 280 -7.87 20.22 -10.45
N ASP A 281 -7.37 19.57 -11.50
CA ASP A 281 -8.13 19.21 -12.71
C ASP A 281 -8.68 17.77 -12.67
N GLY A 282 -8.36 17.02 -11.62
CA GLY A 282 -8.74 15.63 -11.50
C GLY A 282 -10.17 15.52 -10.97
N PHE A 283 -10.99 14.70 -11.62
CA PHE A 283 -12.35 14.38 -11.19
C PHE A 283 -12.54 12.86 -11.10
N MET A 284 -13.20 12.44 -10.03
CA MET A 284 -13.89 11.16 -9.97
C MET A 284 -15.39 11.42 -10.03
N MET A 285 -16.02 10.78 -11.00
CA MET A 285 -17.43 10.88 -11.28
C MET A 285 -18.06 9.49 -11.18
N ALA A 286 -19.33 9.44 -10.82
CA ALA A 286 -20.11 8.21 -10.77
C ALA A 286 -21.40 8.37 -11.56
N PHE A 287 -21.76 7.33 -12.30
CA PHE A 287 -22.99 7.25 -13.09
C PHE A 287 -23.75 5.97 -12.75
N GLN A 288 -25.08 6.05 -12.86
CA GLN A 288 -25.97 4.90 -12.66
C GLN A 288 -25.93 3.93 -13.86
N SER A 289 -25.45 4.32 -15.03
CA SER A 289 -25.27 3.39 -16.16
C SER A 289 -24.10 3.76 -17.07
N GLY A 290 -23.42 2.76 -17.63
CA GLY A 290 -22.28 2.94 -18.53
C GLY A 290 -22.63 3.51 -19.92
N ALA A 291 -23.92 3.60 -20.28
CA ALA A 291 -24.37 4.19 -21.54
C ALA A 291 -24.19 5.72 -21.60
N VAL A 292 -24.00 6.35 -20.44
CA VAL A 292 -23.91 7.80 -20.29
C VAL A 292 -22.45 8.28 -20.08
N ALA A 293 -21.54 7.37 -19.72
CA ALA A 293 -20.13 7.68 -19.47
C ALA A 293 -19.31 7.96 -20.74
N GLY A 294 -19.89 7.76 -21.93
CA GLY A 294 -19.31 8.17 -23.20
C GLY A 294 -19.58 9.66 -23.45
N VAL A 295 -18.73 10.53 -22.89
CA VAL A 295 -18.68 11.94 -23.30
C VAL A 295 -18.14 11.95 -24.73
N ASP A 296 -18.99 12.29 -25.70
CA ASP A 296 -18.60 12.48 -27.09
C ASP A 296 -17.63 13.68 -27.14
N PRO A 297 -16.35 13.51 -27.51
CA PRO A 297 -15.41 14.61 -27.52
C PRO A 297 -15.78 15.56 -28.66
N LEU A 298 -16.27 16.75 -28.31
CA LEU A 298 -16.47 17.90 -29.19
C LEU A 298 -17.42 17.64 -30.37
N THR A 299 -18.73 17.65 -30.12
CA THR A 299 -19.67 18.21 -31.10
C THR A 299 -19.89 19.68 -30.77
N THR A 300 -19.02 20.54 -31.31
CA THR A 300 -19.32 21.95 -31.46
C THR A 300 -20.48 22.09 -32.45
N SER A 301 -21.71 22.11 -31.94
CA SER A 301 -22.87 22.59 -32.70
C SER A 301 -22.76 24.11 -32.86
N GLY A 302 -21.97 24.53 -33.83
CA GLY A 302 -21.92 25.91 -34.32
C GLY A 302 -22.56 26.00 -35.70
N SER A 303 -23.88 25.79 -35.79
CA SER A 303 -24.67 26.29 -36.91
C SER A 303 -25.08 27.73 -36.60
N ASP A 304 -24.46 28.69 -37.29
CA ASP A 304 -25.14 29.79 -37.99
C ASP A 304 -24.20 30.97 -38.18
N THR A 305 -24.00 31.35 -39.43
CA THR A 305 -24.20 32.72 -39.90
C THR A 305 -24.27 32.71 -41.44
N PRO A 306 -25.00 33.66 -42.04
CA PRO A 306 -25.92 33.38 -43.12
C PRO A 306 -25.34 33.72 -44.49
N THR A 307 -26.07 33.22 -45.49
CA THR A 307 -25.99 33.61 -46.89
C THR A 307 -26.17 35.12 -47.06
N GLU A 308 -25.21 35.76 -47.73
CA GLU A 308 -25.41 36.64 -48.90
C GLU A 308 -24.11 36.72 -49.72
#